data_AF-A0A523VWK7-F1
#
_entry.id   AF-A0A523VWK7-F1
#
_cell.length_a   1.000
_cell.length_b   1.000
_cell.length_c   1.000
_cell.angle_alpha   90.00
_cell.angle_beta   90.00
_cell.angle_gamma   90.00
#
_symmetry.space_group_name_H-M   'P 1'
#
loop_
_entity.id
_entity.type
_entity.pdbx_description
1 polymer ?
#
loop_
_entity_poly.entity_id
_entity_poly.type
_entity_poly.pdbx_seq_one_letter_code
_entity_poly.pdbx_strand_id
1 'polypeptide(L)' 'MEDLSLHILDIVENSIRALAKRVKIRIDENIEKDWLTVQIEDNGQGMDKETVKKAVDPFFTTK' A
#
# COMPACT_ATOMS: atom_id res chain seq x y z
N MET A 1 14.77 -7.38 7.20
CA MET A 1 14.69 -6.04 6.57
C MET A 1 14.31 -6.16 5.09
N GLU A 2 14.83 -7.16 4.36
CA GLU A 2 14.42 -7.47 2.98
C GLU A 2 12.91 -7.75 2.86
N ASP A 3 12.30 -8.48 3.81
CA ASP A 3 10.86 -8.81 3.74
C ASP A 3 9.94 -7.58 3.74
N LEU A 4 10.21 -6.57 4.59
CA LEU A 4 9.39 -5.36 4.64
C LEU A 4 9.55 -4.52 3.37
N SER A 5 10.76 -4.44 2.82
CA SER A 5 10.99 -3.74 1.55
C SER A 5 10.25 -4.39 0.38
N LEU A 6 10.14 -5.72 0.36
CA LEU A 6 9.37 -6.45 -0.66
C LEU A 6 7.88 -6.15 -0.55
N HIS A 7 7.31 -6.19 0.66
CA HIS A 7 5.90 -5.84 0.87
C HIS A 7 5.57 -4.39 0.50
N ILE A 8 6.47 -3.45 0.80
CA ILE A 8 6.32 -2.06 0.37
C ILE A 8 6.35 -1.98 -1.16
N LEU A 9 7.27 -2.68 -1.81
CA LEU A 9 7.40 -2.68 -3.26
C LEU A 9 6.14 -3.23 -3.95
N ASP A 10 5.55 -4.31 -3.42
CA ASP A 10 4.30 -4.89 -3.93
C ASP A 10 3.15 -3.86 -3.92
N ILE A 11 3.00 -3.10 -2.82
CA ILE A 11 1.97 -2.06 -2.70
C ILE A 11 2.26 -0.87 -3.63
N VAL A 12 3.53 -0.49 -3.79
CA VAL A 12 3.95 0.54 -4.73
C VAL A 12 3.67 0.10 -6.18
N GLU A 13 3.88 -1.17 -6.51
CA GLU A 13 3.56 -1.71 -7.84
C GLU A 13 2.06 -1.59 -8.14
N ASN A 14 1.20 -1.89 -7.18
CA ASN A 14 -0.25 -1.66 -7.32
C ASN A 14 -0.58 -0.19 -7.60
N SER A 15 0.14 0.73 -6.96
CA SER A 15 -0.02 2.17 -7.21
C SER A 15 0.37 2.56 -8.64
N ILE A 16 1.47 2.00 -9.16
CA ILE A 16 1.92 2.22 -10.55
C ILE A 16 0.89 1.66 -11.54
N ARG A 17 0.35 0.47 -11.28
CA ARG A 17 -0.71 -0.14 -12.10
C ARG A 17 -1.98 0.72 -12.12
N ALA A 18 -2.31 1.38 -11.01
CA ALA A 18 -3.38 2.36 -10.91
C ALA A 18 -3.04 3.71 -11.58
N LEU A 19 -1.97 3.78 -12.38
CA LEU A 19 -1.51 4.98 -13.10
C LEU A 19 -1.15 6.15 -12.17
N ALA A 20 -0.74 5.87 -10.93
CA ALA A 20 -0.24 6.90 -10.02
C ALA A 20 1.03 7.55 -10.59
N LYS A 21 1.08 8.88 -10.53
CA LYS A 21 2.28 9.67 -10.90
C LYS A 21 3.14 10.02 -9.70
N ARG A 22 2.56 9.93 -8.50
CA ARG A 22 3.20 10.24 -7.24
C ARG A 22 2.74 9.20 -6.22
N VAL A 23 3.72 8.55 -5.61
CA VAL A 23 3.54 7.67 -4.45
C VAL A 23 4.35 8.26 -3.32
N LYS A 24 3.73 8.40 -2.15
CA LYS A 24 4.33 8.92 -0.92
C LYS A 24 4.36 7.81 0.10
N ILE A 25 5.55 7.55 0.63
CA ILE A 25 5.76 6.55 1.68
C ILE A 25 6.17 7.30 2.95
N ARG A 26 5.47 7.04 4.05
CA ARG A 26 5.80 7.54 5.38
C ARG A 26 6.02 6.35 6.30
N ILE A 27 7.09 6.39 7.06
CA ILE A 27 7.40 5.42 8.12
C ILE A 27 7.43 6.21 9.42
N ASP A 28 6.64 5.79 10.39
CA ASP A 28 6.52 6.39 11.71
C ASP A 28 6.76 5.31 12.77
N GLU A 29 7.73 5.52 13.64
CA GLU A 29 8.07 4.59 14.72
C GLU A 29 7.66 5.20 16.06
N ASN A 30 6.75 4.52 16.75
CA ASN A 30 6.34 4.86 18.09
C ASN A 30 6.93 3.85 19.07
N ILE A 31 8.09 4.20 19.63
CA ILE A 31 8.86 3.33 20.55
C ILE A 31 8.07 3.05 21.83
N GLU A 32 7.32 4.04 22.35
CA GLU A 32 6.54 3.88 23.58
C GLU A 32 5.43 2.83 23.46
N LYS A 33 4.85 2.69 22.26
CA LYS A 33 3.80 1.72 21.94
C LYS A 33 4.32 0.48 21.22
N ASP A 34 5.62 0.42 20.95
CA ASP A 34 6.27 -0.62 20.15
C ASP A 34 5.63 -0.82 18.76
N TRP A 35 5.28 0.30 18.11
CA TRP A 35 4.58 0.29 16.81
C TRP A 35 5.46 0.88 15.70
N LEU A 36 5.56 0.17 14.58
CA LEU A 36 6.10 0.68 13.33
C LEU A 36 4.95 0.82 12.33
N THR A 37 4.60 2.05 11.99
CA THR A 37 3.53 2.35 11.02
C THR A 37 4.14 2.70 9.67
N VAL A 38 3.77 1.95 8.63
CA VAL A 38 4.12 2.27 7.25
C VAL A 38 2.86 2.70 6.51
N GLN A 39 2.86 3.93 6.00
CA GLN A 39 1.76 4.50 5.23
C GLN A 39 2.21 4.73 3.80
N ILE A 40 1.46 4.18 2.84
CA ILE A 40 1.68 4.37 1.40
C ILE A 40 0.44 5.07 0.84
N GLU A 41 0.65 6.22 0.22
CA GLU A 41 -0.40 7.07 -0.39
C GLU A 41 -0.05 7.31 -1.85
N ASP A 42 -0.99 7.06 -2.75
CA ASP A 42 -0.83 7.31 -4.18
C ASP A 42 -1.90 8.25 -4.73
N ASN A 43 -1.68 8.77 -5.93
CA ASN A 43 -2.64 9.61 -6.66
C ASN A 43 -3.16 8.94 -7.94
N GLY A 44 -3.24 7.61 -7.95
CA GLY A 44 -3.76 6.83 -9.05
C GLY A 44 -5.29 6.96 -9.19
N GLN A 45 -5.86 6.09 -10.02
CA GLN A 45 -7.29 6.09 -10.35
C GLN A 45 -8.18 5.72 -9.15
N GLY A 46 -7.60 5.21 -8.07
CA GLY A 46 -8.32 4.75 -6.89
C GLY A 46 -9.10 3.45 -7.16
N MET A 47 -10.03 3.14 -6.25
CA MET A 47 -10.84 1.92 -6.30
C MET A 47 -12.30 2.30 -6.08
N ASP A 48 -13.22 1.62 -6.78
CA ASP A 48 -14.65 1.72 -6.47
C ASP A 48 -14.99 1.07 -5.11
N LYS A 49 -16.21 1.31 -4.62
CA LYS A 49 -16.64 0.83 -3.30
C LYS A 49 -16.66 -0.68 -3.14
N GLU A 50 -16.83 -1.45 -4.21
CA GLU A 50 -16.82 -2.91 -4.17
C GLU A 50 -15.39 -3.42 -4.13
N THR A 51 -14.53 -2.85 -4.98
CA THR A 51 -13.09 -3.15 -5.04
C THR A 51 -12.41 -2.83 -3.71
N VAL A 52 -12.72 -1.70 -3.06
CA VAL A 52 -12.17 -1.36 -1.73
C VAL A 52 -12.46 -2.43 -0.67
N LYS A 53 -13.66 -3.03 -0.70
CA LYS A 53 -14.04 -4.08 0.26
C LYS A 53 -13.31 -5.39 0.01
N LYS A 54 -12.98 -5.68 -1.25
CA LYS A 54 -12.28 -6.89 -1.67
C LYS A 54 -10.76 -6.75 -1.61
N ALA A 55 -10.23 -5.53 -1.64
CA ALA A 55 -8.79 -5.26 -1.64
C ALA A 55 -8.05 -5.77 -0.39
N VAL A 56 -8.77 -6.01 0.72
CA VAL A 56 -8.23 -6.62 1.95
C VAL A 56 -8.22 -8.15 1.92
N ASP A 57 -8.83 -8.77 0.90
CA ASP A 57 -8.80 -10.20 0.70
C ASP A 57 -7.44 -10.60 0.06
N PRO A 58 -6.66 -11.47 0.71
CA PRO A 58 -5.33 -11.88 0.22
C PRO A 58 -5.36 -12.61 -1.13
N PHE A 59 -6.51 -13.07 -1.61
CA PHE A 59 -6.66 -13.77 -2.90
C PHE A 59 -7.29 -12.92 -3.99
N PHE A 60 -7.68 -11.67 -3.69
CA PHE A 60 -8.32 -10.80 -4.66
C PHE A 60 -7.29 -9.96 -5.42
N THR A 61 -7.36 -10.01 -6.75
CA THR A 61 -6.55 -9.15 -7.63
C THR A 61 -7.35 -8.80 -8.88
N THR A 62 -7.24 -7.54 -9.30
CA THR A 62 -7.75 -7.05 -10.59
C THR A 62 -6.54 -6.91 -11.51
N LYS A 63 -6.23 -7.94 -12.29
CA LYS A 63 -5.20 -7.88 -13.34
C LYS A 63 -5.66 -7.06 -14.53
#